data_AF-A0AA37LU55-F1
#
_entry.id   AF-A0AA37LU55-F1
#
_cell.length_a   1.000
_cell.length_b   1.000
_cell.length_c   1.000
_cell.angle_alpha   90.00
_cell.angle_beta   90.00
_cell.angle_gamma   90.00
#
_symmetry.space_group_name_H-M   'P 1'
#
loop_
_entity.id
_entity.type
_entity.pdbx_description
1 polymer ?
#
loop_
_entity_poly.entity_id
_entity_poly.type
_entity_poly.pdbx_seq_one_letter_code
_entity_poly.pdbx_strand_id
1 'polypeptide(L)'
;MPKNNWRWFRVFGNLALSKVCGVPFESVRDEINSDLELLDTFYRFNGWSADGPWQTPEQAQAEIDEYDKTGRRDAVGVGRQADYYSGSFAIQFSQLLYSRFAADIDPERAETYRQRARDFGASFWRYFDTEGAAIPFGRSLTYRFACGGYFAALALAQVPDMPTPLDSPGAVKGFLMRHLRWWAKNSEDIFYPDGTLNIGWLYP
;
A
#
# COMPACT_ATOMS: atom_id res chain seq x y z
N MET A 1 11.23 -13.91 -8.23
CA MET A 1 10.12 -13.00 -7.87
C MET A 1 10.15 -11.75 -8.77
N PRO A 2 9.00 -11.23 -9.20
CA PRO A 2 8.93 -9.98 -9.98
C PRO A 2 9.46 -8.76 -9.20
N LYS A 3 9.86 -7.68 -9.88
CA LYS A 3 10.38 -6.45 -9.27
C LYS A 3 9.24 -5.49 -8.88
N ASN A 4 8.34 -5.94 -8.01
CA ASN A 4 7.16 -5.19 -7.55
C ASN A 4 6.90 -5.46 -6.05
N ASN A 5 5.77 -5.01 -5.52
CA ASN A 5 5.36 -5.18 -4.14
C ASN A 5 5.35 -6.64 -3.64
N TRP A 6 5.32 -7.63 -4.53
CA TRP A 6 5.30 -9.05 -4.12
C TRP A 6 6.54 -9.46 -3.32
N ARG A 7 7.62 -8.66 -3.37
CA ARG A 7 8.77 -8.84 -2.48
C ARG A 7 8.39 -8.78 -1.00
N TRP A 8 7.35 -8.02 -0.62
CA TRP A 8 6.84 -8.01 0.74
C TRP A 8 6.37 -9.37 1.24
N PHE A 9 5.80 -10.23 0.38
CA PHE A 9 5.42 -11.59 0.79
C PHE A 9 6.64 -12.42 1.22
N ARG A 10 7.75 -12.30 0.50
CA ARG A 10 8.99 -13.01 0.82
C ARG A 10 9.65 -12.43 2.08
N VAL A 11 9.63 -11.10 2.25
CA VAL A 11 10.05 -10.44 3.49
C VAL A 11 9.26 -10.96 4.68
N PHE A 12 7.92 -10.92 4.64
CA PHE A 12 7.10 -11.35 5.77
C PHE A 12 7.13 -12.86 5.99
N GLY A 13 7.22 -13.67 4.92
CA GLY A 13 7.38 -15.11 5.04
C GLY A 13 8.67 -15.47 5.79
N ASN A 14 9.79 -14.87 5.42
CA ASN A 14 11.07 -15.07 6.11
C ASN A 14 11.07 -14.49 7.53
N LEU A 15 10.45 -13.32 7.74
CA LEU A 15 10.30 -12.75 9.08
C LEU A 15 9.50 -13.68 9.99
N ALA A 16 8.40 -14.25 9.50
CA ALA A 16 7.60 -15.21 10.24
C ALA A 16 8.37 -16.51 10.55
N LEU A 17 9.12 -17.05 9.58
CA LEU A 17 9.99 -18.21 9.80
C LEU A 17 10.96 -17.96 10.96
N SER A 18 11.55 -16.77 11.02
CA SER A 18 12.49 -16.46 12.09
C SER A 18 11.81 -16.18 13.43
N LYS A 19 10.83 -15.26 13.46
CA LYS A 19 10.23 -14.79 14.71
C LYS A 19 9.23 -15.77 15.34
N VAL A 20 8.64 -16.66 14.54
CA VAL A 20 7.59 -17.58 15.00
C VAL A 20 8.05 -19.03 14.95
N CYS A 21 8.75 -19.44 13.88
CA CYS A 21 9.13 -20.83 13.69
C CYS A 21 10.54 -21.17 14.21
N GLY A 22 11.27 -20.22 14.78
CA GLY A 22 12.58 -20.44 15.40
C GLY A 22 13.73 -20.65 14.41
N VAL A 23 13.55 -20.30 13.14
CA VAL A 23 14.65 -20.28 12.15
C VAL A 23 15.63 -19.16 12.54
N PRO A 24 16.96 -19.42 12.63
CA PRO A 24 17.93 -18.38 12.92
C PRO A 24 17.81 -17.21 11.94
N PHE A 25 17.75 -15.98 12.45
CA PHE A 25 17.55 -14.81 11.59
C PHE A 25 18.65 -14.68 10.53
N GLU A 26 19.88 -15.04 10.91
CA GLU A 26 21.06 -15.07 10.05
C GLU A 26 20.84 -15.90 8.78
N SER A 27 20.05 -16.98 8.82
CA SER A 27 19.83 -17.83 7.65
C SER A 27 18.86 -17.24 6.63
N VAL A 28 18.09 -16.22 7.01
CA VAL A 28 17.10 -15.54 6.14
C VAL A 28 17.44 -14.07 5.89
N ARG A 29 18.43 -13.52 6.60
CA ARG A 29 18.79 -12.11 6.61
C ARG A 29 19.11 -11.58 5.22
N ASP A 30 19.96 -12.27 4.46
CA ASP A 30 20.42 -11.78 3.15
C ASP A 30 19.28 -11.68 2.15
N GLU A 31 18.35 -12.64 2.18
CA GLU A 31 17.17 -12.64 1.31
C GLU A 31 16.18 -11.52 1.68
N ILE A 32 15.96 -11.30 2.99
CA ILE A 32 15.17 -10.18 3.49
C ILE A 32 15.80 -8.85 3.06
N ASN A 33 17.10 -8.68 3.27
CA ASN A 33 17.82 -7.44 2.97
C ASN A 33 17.80 -7.13 1.47
N SER A 34 18.06 -8.12 0.61
CA SER A 34 18.01 -7.94 -0.84
C SER A 34 16.63 -7.47 -1.33
N ASP A 35 15.55 -8.00 -0.74
CA ASP A 35 14.20 -7.52 -1.07
C ASP A 35 13.91 -6.13 -0.54
N LEU A 36 14.32 -5.82 0.69
CA LEU A 36 14.11 -4.50 1.30
C LEU A 36 14.89 -3.41 0.57
N GLU A 37 16.11 -3.69 0.12
CA GLU A 37 16.90 -2.80 -0.73
C GLU A 37 16.16 -2.49 -2.04
N LEU A 38 15.61 -3.50 -2.70
CA LEU A 38 14.82 -3.30 -3.91
C LEU A 38 13.54 -2.51 -3.61
N LEU A 39 12.80 -2.87 -2.56
CA LEU A 39 11.56 -2.21 -2.16
C LEU A 39 11.77 -0.73 -1.81
N ASP A 40 12.91 -0.38 -1.23
CA ASP A 40 13.25 1.01 -0.93
C ASP A 40 13.43 1.87 -2.19
N THR A 41 13.85 1.28 -3.31
CA THR A 41 13.93 2.01 -4.59
C THR A 41 12.57 2.50 -5.09
N PHE A 42 11.47 1.94 -4.57
CA PHE A 42 10.12 2.30 -4.98
C PHE A 42 9.62 3.58 -4.29
N TYR A 43 10.32 4.05 -3.25
CA TYR A 43 9.96 5.29 -2.57
C TYR A 43 10.11 6.50 -3.51
N ARG A 44 9.15 7.41 -3.44
CA ARG A 44 9.16 8.66 -4.22
C ARG A 44 9.42 9.87 -3.32
N PHE A 45 8.36 10.41 -2.72
CA PHE A 45 8.40 11.60 -1.89
C PHE A 45 7.12 11.70 -1.08
N ASN A 46 7.14 12.44 0.03
CA ASN A 46 5.98 12.69 0.90
C ASN A 46 5.24 11.40 1.31
N GLY A 47 5.99 10.34 1.61
CA GLY A 47 5.42 9.04 1.97
C GLY A 47 4.86 8.21 0.82
N TRP A 48 4.83 8.71 -0.42
CA TRP A 48 4.34 7.95 -1.57
C TRP A 48 5.41 7.00 -2.11
N SER A 49 4.97 5.79 -2.48
CA SER A 49 5.77 4.79 -3.19
C SER A 49 5.03 4.32 -4.44
N ALA A 50 5.79 3.86 -5.43
CA ALA A 50 5.25 3.17 -6.60
C ALA A 50 5.22 1.64 -6.37
N ASP A 51 4.49 0.93 -7.22
CA ASP A 51 4.56 -0.53 -7.29
C ASP A 51 5.63 -0.99 -8.29
N GLY A 52 6.89 -0.86 -7.89
CA GLY A 52 8.04 -1.15 -8.74
C GLY A 52 8.91 0.08 -9.01
N PRO A 53 10.03 -0.11 -9.75
CA PRO A 53 10.90 1.00 -10.13
C PRO A 53 10.14 2.07 -10.90
N TRP A 54 10.39 3.34 -10.56
CA TRP A 54 9.79 4.46 -11.28
C TRP A 54 10.33 4.55 -12.69
N GLN A 55 9.44 4.73 -13.65
CA GLN A 55 9.81 4.86 -15.05
C GLN A 55 10.70 6.08 -15.33
N THR A 56 11.76 5.90 -16.13
CA THR A 56 12.60 7.00 -16.62
C THR A 56 11.99 7.72 -17.82
N PRO A 57 12.38 8.97 -18.12
CA PRO A 57 11.91 9.69 -19.30
C PRO A 57 12.15 8.94 -20.63
N GLU A 58 13.28 8.25 -20.74
CA GLU A 58 13.63 7.47 -21.94
C GLU A 58 12.72 6.26 -22.10
N GLN A 59 12.43 5.56 -21.00
CA GLN A 59 11.46 4.45 -21.00
C GLN A 59 10.05 4.97 -21.31
N ALA A 60 9.69 6.14 -20.80
CA ALA A 60 8.42 6.77 -21.07
C ALA A 60 8.26 7.14 -22.55
N GLN A 61 9.33 7.62 -23.19
CA GLN A 61 9.38 7.93 -24.62
C GLN A 61 9.33 6.66 -25.47
N ALA A 62 10.09 5.62 -25.09
CA ALA A 62 10.07 4.34 -25.80
C ALA A 62 8.67 3.72 -25.82
N GLU A 63 7.92 3.79 -24.72
CA GLU A 63 6.52 3.34 -24.68
C GLU A 63 5.60 4.15 -25.60
N ILE A 64 5.83 5.46 -25.72
CA ILE A 64 5.07 6.33 -26.65
C ILE A 64 5.39 5.93 -28.09
N ASP A 65 6.68 5.80 -28.43
CA ASP A 65 7.13 5.43 -29.77
C ASP A 65 6.63 4.04 -30.18
N GLU A 66 6.54 3.10 -29.23
CA GLU A 66 5.97 1.78 -29.45
C GLU A 66 4.45 1.84 -29.68
N TYR A 67 3.74 2.64 -28.89
CA TYR A 67 2.31 2.87 -29.08
C TYR A 67 2.03 3.51 -30.46
N ASP A 68 2.79 4.53 -30.86
CA ASP A 68 2.60 5.20 -32.13
C ASP A 68 2.85 4.26 -33.33
N LYS A 69 3.75 3.28 -33.18
CA LYS A 69 4.02 2.25 -34.20
C LYS A 69 2.96 1.15 -34.25
N THR A 70 2.44 0.72 -33.10
CA THR A 70 1.66 -0.52 -32.98
C THR A 70 0.17 -0.30 -32.71
N GLY A 71 -0.20 0.88 -32.19
CA GLY A 71 -1.51 1.19 -31.65
C GLY A 71 -1.86 0.42 -30.36
N ARG A 72 -0.89 -0.26 -29.73
CA ARG A 72 -1.13 -1.16 -28.57
C ARG A 72 -0.47 -0.65 -27.30
N ARG A 73 -1.08 -0.96 -26.15
CA ARG A 73 -0.55 -0.74 -24.79
C ARG A 73 -0.70 -2.01 -23.95
N ASP A 74 -0.23 -3.12 -24.48
CA ASP A 74 -0.31 -4.45 -23.87
C ASP A 74 0.97 -4.85 -23.12
N ALA A 75 2.07 -4.13 -23.30
CA ALA A 75 3.32 -4.35 -22.57
C ALA A 75 3.18 -4.00 -21.07
N VAL A 76 3.64 -4.92 -20.21
CA VAL A 76 3.78 -4.67 -18.77
C VAL A 76 5.06 -3.85 -18.55
N GLY A 77 4.91 -2.53 -18.58
CA GLY A 77 5.98 -1.57 -18.36
C GLY A 77 6.38 -1.38 -16.88
N VAL A 78 7.42 -0.58 -16.67
CA VAL A 78 7.79 -0.07 -15.33
C VAL A 78 6.80 0.98 -14.86
N GLY A 79 6.51 1.01 -13.56
CA GLY A 79 5.36 1.72 -13.01
C GLY A 79 5.44 3.25 -13.12
N ARG A 80 4.30 3.86 -13.47
CA ARG A 80 4.04 5.32 -13.38
C ARG A 80 3.06 5.69 -12.26
N GLN A 81 2.67 4.73 -11.42
CA GLN A 81 1.48 4.85 -10.57
C GLN A 81 1.86 4.86 -9.10
N ALA A 82 1.41 5.92 -8.42
CA ALA A 82 1.33 6.02 -6.98
C ALA A 82 -0.13 6.34 -6.65
N ASP A 83 -0.86 5.33 -6.18
CA ASP A 83 -2.31 5.38 -5.99
C ASP A 83 -2.70 4.63 -4.69
N TYR A 84 -3.98 4.33 -4.49
CA TYR A 84 -4.41 3.60 -3.29
C TYR A 84 -3.74 2.24 -3.12
N TYR A 85 -3.39 1.55 -4.22
CA TYR A 85 -2.72 0.26 -4.17
C TYR A 85 -1.38 0.39 -3.46
N SER A 86 -0.45 1.13 -4.04
CA SER A 86 0.88 1.29 -3.44
C SER A 86 0.82 2.11 -2.15
N GLY A 87 0.02 3.18 -2.12
CA GLY A 87 -0.06 4.13 -1.03
C GLY A 87 -0.88 3.67 0.18
N SER A 88 -1.91 2.85 0.03
CA SER A 88 -2.76 2.47 1.17
C SER A 88 -2.63 1.02 1.59
N PHE A 89 -2.63 0.07 0.66
CA PHE A 89 -2.85 -1.35 1.00
C PHE A 89 -1.83 -2.35 0.47
N ALA A 90 -0.80 -1.89 -0.25
CA ALA A 90 0.35 -2.72 -0.62
C ALA A 90 1.63 -2.24 0.08
N ILE A 91 2.23 -1.12 -0.34
CA ILE A 91 3.56 -0.72 0.14
C ILE A 91 3.50 -0.08 1.52
N GLN A 92 2.70 0.97 1.71
CA GLN A 92 2.59 1.64 3.03
C GLN A 92 2.06 0.70 4.10
N PHE A 93 1.04 -0.10 3.76
CA PHE A 93 0.53 -1.14 4.65
C PHE A 93 1.64 -2.06 5.14
N SER A 94 2.45 -2.56 4.20
CA SER A 94 3.57 -3.44 4.51
C SER A 94 4.68 -2.74 5.29
N GLN A 95 5.03 -1.50 4.96
CA GLN A 95 6.01 -0.71 5.72
C GLN A 95 5.58 -0.52 7.18
N LEU A 96 4.30 -0.24 7.43
CA LEU A 96 3.73 -0.14 8.77
C LEU A 96 3.81 -1.46 9.53
N LEU A 97 3.42 -2.58 8.90
CA LEU A 97 3.55 -3.91 9.51
C LEU A 97 5.01 -4.25 9.82
N TYR A 98 5.93 -3.97 8.90
CA TYR A 98 7.35 -4.19 9.09
C TYR A 98 7.87 -3.37 10.28
N SER A 99 7.52 -2.08 10.35
CA SER A 99 7.91 -1.21 11.48
C SER A 99 7.37 -1.68 12.83
N ARG A 100 6.31 -2.50 12.84
CA ARG A 100 5.74 -3.09 14.06
C ARG A 100 6.42 -4.40 14.43
N PHE A 101 6.70 -5.25 13.45
CA PHE A 101 7.15 -6.62 13.70
C PHE A 101 8.66 -6.81 13.61
N ALA A 102 9.40 -5.88 13.00
CA ALA A 102 10.84 -5.98 12.80
C ALA A 102 11.66 -4.90 13.53
N ALA A 103 11.04 -4.03 14.33
CA ALA A 103 11.73 -2.91 14.97
C ALA A 103 12.84 -3.31 15.97
N ASP A 104 12.78 -4.52 16.51
CA ASP A 104 13.79 -5.11 17.39
C ASP A 104 15.02 -5.61 16.65
N ILE A 105 14.90 -5.91 15.35
CA ILE A 105 15.98 -6.47 14.52
C ILE A 105 16.50 -5.47 13.47
N ASP A 106 15.66 -4.53 13.02
CA ASP A 106 16.00 -3.46 12.07
C ASP A 106 15.33 -2.14 12.52
N PRO A 107 15.83 -1.52 13.61
CA PRO A 107 15.24 -0.32 14.19
C PRO A 107 15.34 0.90 13.26
N GLU A 108 16.43 1.03 12.50
CA GLU A 108 16.67 2.18 11.61
C GLU A 108 15.69 2.20 10.44
N ARG A 109 15.46 1.05 9.79
CA ARG A 109 14.47 0.94 8.72
C ARG A 109 13.04 1.06 9.25
N ALA A 110 12.76 0.48 10.41
CA ALA A 110 11.47 0.62 11.06
C ALA A 110 11.14 2.10 11.29
N GLU A 111 12.10 2.91 11.76
CA GLU A 111 11.90 4.35 11.94
C GLU A 111 11.76 5.09 10.61
N THR A 112 12.55 4.72 9.60
CA THR A 112 12.37 5.26 8.24
C THR A 112 10.95 5.04 7.73
N TYR A 113 10.39 3.85 7.94
CA TYR A 113 9.02 3.52 7.53
C TYR A 113 7.95 4.25 8.35
N ARG A 114 8.19 4.47 9.65
CA ARG A 114 7.33 5.33 10.47
C ARG A 114 7.34 6.78 9.99
N GLN A 115 8.51 7.31 9.63
CA GLN A 115 8.59 8.66 9.05
C GLN A 115 7.82 8.75 7.73
N ARG A 116 7.99 7.78 6.82
CA ARG A 116 7.22 7.73 5.58
C ARG A 116 5.72 7.64 5.84
N ALA A 117 5.29 6.92 6.87
CA ALA A 117 3.89 6.86 7.27
C ALA A 117 3.37 8.21 7.78
N ARG A 118 4.17 8.97 8.54
CA ARG A 118 3.84 10.35 8.94
C ARG A 118 3.68 11.27 7.73
N ASP A 119 4.65 11.24 6.81
CA ASP A 119 4.63 12.04 5.59
C ASP A 119 3.40 11.73 4.72
N PHE A 120 3.08 10.45 4.56
CA PHE A 120 1.90 10.00 3.82
C PHE A 120 0.61 10.45 4.51
N GLY A 121 0.54 10.28 5.83
CA GLY A 121 -0.59 10.66 6.67
C GLY A 121 -0.89 12.16 6.69
N ALA A 122 0.06 13.01 6.32
CA ALA A 122 -0.16 14.45 6.22
C ALA A 122 -1.18 14.84 5.12
N SER A 123 -1.31 14.00 4.08
CA SER A 123 -2.11 14.33 2.89
C SER A 123 -3.11 13.25 2.49
N PHE A 124 -2.84 11.97 2.74
CA PHE A 124 -3.65 10.86 2.23
C PHE A 124 -5.12 10.91 2.69
N TRP A 125 -5.40 11.38 3.91
CA TRP A 125 -6.77 11.49 4.41
C TRP A 125 -7.69 12.34 3.51
N ARG A 126 -7.12 13.25 2.70
CA ARG A 126 -7.86 14.10 1.74
C ARG A 126 -8.43 13.33 0.55
N TYR A 127 -8.05 12.06 0.38
CA TYR A 127 -8.60 11.17 -0.63
C TYR A 127 -9.98 10.61 -0.21
N PHE A 128 -10.43 10.95 1.00
CA PHE A 128 -11.72 10.60 1.55
C PHE A 128 -12.53 11.86 1.81
N ASP A 129 -13.83 11.80 1.56
CA ASP A 129 -14.75 12.83 2.02
C ASP A 129 -15.00 12.72 3.53
N THR A 130 -15.81 13.65 4.07
CA THR A 130 -16.13 13.69 5.49
C THR A 130 -16.96 12.50 5.97
N GLU A 131 -17.67 11.82 5.08
CA GLU A 131 -18.52 10.65 5.38
C GLU A 131 -17.77 9.32 5.22
N GLY A 132 -16.59 9.33 4.58
CA GLY A 132 -15.75 8.17 4.35
C GLY A 132 -15.76 7.63 2.91
N ALA A 133 -16.41 8.31 1.97
CA ALA A 133 -16.32 7.96 0.55
C ALA A 133 -14.89 8.18 0.06
N ALA A 134 -14.31 7.17 -0.61
CA ALA A 134 -13.02 7.31 -1.27
C ALA A 134 -13.21 7.76 -2.72
N ILE A 135 -12.26 8.52 -3.27
CA ILE A 135 -12.23 8.81 -4.71
C ILE A 135 -12.17 7.48 -5.48
N PRO A 136 -13.12 7.19 -6.39
CA PRO A 136 -13.11 5.95 -7.16
C PRO A 136 -11.84 5.79 -8.00
N PHE A 137 -11.12 4.69 -7.80
CA PHE A 137 -9.89 4.39 -8.54
C PHE A 137 -9.73 2.88 -8.73
N GLY A 138 -9.37 2.46 -9.94
CA GLY A 138 -9.26 1.05 -10.29
C GLY A 138 -10.61 0.36 -10.48
N ARG A 139 -10.56 -0.92 -10.87
CA ARG A 139 -11.74 -1.73 -11.20
C ARG A 139 -11.88 -3.00 -10.34
N SER A 140 -10.92 -3.30 -9.48
CA SER A 140 -10.91 -4.54 -8.70
C SER A 140 -11.80 -4.47 -7.45
N LEU A 141 -12.47 -5.58 -7.16
CA LEU A 141 -13.31 -5.87 -5.97
C LEU A 141 -12.71 -5.35 -4.67
N THR A 142 -11.40 -5.57 -4.50
CA THR A 142 -10.68 -5.32 -3.25
C THR A 142 -10.43 -3.84 -2.99
N TYR A 143 -10.40 -3.00 -4.03
CA TYR A 143 -10.06 -1.58 -3.88
C TYR A 143 -11.07 -0.85 -3.00
N ARG A 144 -12.34 -1.28 -3.03
CA ARG A 144 -13.43 -0.70 -2.24
C ARG A 144 -13.03 -0.47 -0.78
N PHE A 145 -12.72 -1.54 -0.06
CA PHE A 145 -12.37 -1.51 1.36
C PHE A 145 -10.89 -1.25 1.58
N ALA A 146 -10.03 -1.72 0.66
CA ALA A 146 -8.60 -1.64 0.80
C ALA A 146 -8.10 -0.18 0.72
N CYS A 147 -8.86 0.75 0.12
CA CYS A 147 -8.59 2.18 0.23
C CYS A 147 -8.33 2.61 1.68
N GLY A 148 -9.04 2.08 2.68
CA GLY A 148 -8.82 2.37 4.10
C GLY A 148 -7.67 1.60 4.78
N GLY A 149 -6.93 0.76 4.05
CA GLY A 149 -5.90 -0.15 4.58
C GLY A 149 -4.84 0.55 5.40
N TYR A 150 -4.38 1.72 4.97
CA TYR A 150 -3.41 2.53 5.71
C TYR A 150 -3.88 2.85 7.14
N PHE A 151 -5.14 3.23 7.33
CA PHE A 151 -5.67 3.54 8.66
C PHE A 151 -5.71 2.29 9.56
N ALA A 152 -6.00 1.12 9.01
CA ALA A 152 -5.98 -0.14 9.75
C ALA A 152 -4.55 -0.53 10.17
N ALA A 153 -3.58 -0.45 9.25
CA ALA A 153 -2.18 -0.73 9.56
C ALA A 153 -1.60 0.29 10.54
N LEU A 154 -1.98 1.57 10.44
CA LEU A 154 -1.55 2.62 11.35
C LEU A 154 -2.04 2.38 12.77
N ALA A 155 -3.31 1.97 12.92
CA ALA A 155 -3.88 1.61 14.23
C ALA A 155 -3.13 0.44 14.89
N LEU A 156 -2.62 -0.52 14.10
CA LEU A 156 -1.81 -1.62 14.60
C LEU A 156 -0.37 -1.19 14.94
N ALA A 157 0.26 -0.43 14.03
CA ALA A 157 1.67 -0.04 14.15
C ALA A 157 1.92 0.96 15.28
N GLN A 158 0.92 1.79 15.60
CA GLN A 158 0.99 2.82 16.65
C GLN A 158 2.19 3.76 16.45
N VAL A 159 2.29 4.32 15.24
CA VAL A 159 3.35 5.26 14.88
C VAL A 159 3.25 6.51 15.76
N PRO A 160 4.32 6.91 16.47
CA PRO A 160 4.32 8.13 17.27
C PRO A 160 4.35 9.39 16.39
N ASP A 161 3.90 10.50 16.97
CA ASP A 161 3.99 11.85 16.39
C ASP A 161 3.34 11.99 15.00
N MET A 162 2.19 11.32 14.82
CA MET A 162 1.39 11.47 13.60
C MET A 162 0.89 12.92 13.42
N PRO A 163 0.89 13.46 12.20
CA PRO A 163 0.35 14.79 11.94
C PRO A 163 -1.17 14.83 12.09
N THR A 164 -1.70 15.99 12.47
CA THR A 164 -3.15 16.28 12.41
C THR A 164 -3.66 16.07 10.97
N PRO A 165 -4.84 15.42 10.78
CA PRO A 165 -5.81 15.01 11.79
C PRO A 165 -5.65 13.55 12.27
N LEU A 166 -4.50 12.91 12.06
CA LEU A 166 -4.24 11.51 12.43
C LEU A 166 -3.41 11.37 13.72
N ASP A 167 -3.29 12.45 14.49
CA ASP A 167 -2.50 12.61 15.70
C ASP A 167 -3.06 11.90 16.95
N SER A 168 -4.22 11.24 16.83
CA SER A 168 -4.78 10.43 17.91
C SER A 168 -5.33 9.08 17.43
N PRO A 169 -5.30 8.03 18.28
CA PRO A 169 -5.91 6.73 17.96
C PRO A 169 -7.40 6.84 17.64
N GLY A 170 -8.11 7.76 18.31
CA GLY A 170 -9.52 8.04 18.05
C GLY A 170 -9.76 8.59 16.64
N ALA A 171 -8.88 9.47 16.16
CA ALA A 171 -8.99 10.01 14.82
C ALA A 171 -8.67 8.97 13.74
N VAL A 172 -7.60 8.18 13.91
CA VAL A 172 -7.26 7.06 13.00
C VAL A 172 -8.42 6.07 12.90
N LYS A 173 -8.98 5.65 14.04
CA LYS A 173 -10.18 4.80 14.09
C LYS A 173 -11.37 5.47 13.39
N GLY A 174 -11.54 6.78 13.57
CA GLY A 174 -12.60 7.57 12.93
C GLY A 174 -12.54 7.48 11.42
N PHE A 175 -11.36 7.70 10.81
CA PHE A 175 -11.17 7.58 9.36
C PHE A 175 -11.48 6.17 8.84
N LEU A 176 -10.93 5.14 9.49
CA LEU A 176 -11.19 3.75 9.09
C LEU A 176 -12.69 3.41 9.18
N MET A 177 -13.33 3.72 10.29
CA MET A 177 -14.72 3.33 10.53
C MET A 177 -15.71 4.10 9.67
N ARG A 178 -15.45 5.38 9.36
CA ARG A 178 -16.27 6.13 8.39
C ARG A 178 -16.23 5.48 7.03
N HIS A 179 -15.04 5.12 6.55
CA HIS A 179 -14.88 4.47 5.26
C HIS A 179 -15.64 3.13 5.17
N LEU A 180 -15.50 2.26 6.18
CA LEU A 180 -16.19 0.98 6.21
C LEU A 180 -17.72 1.15 6.32
N ARG A 181 -18.19 2.11 7.13
CA ARG A 181 -19.63 2.39 7.27
C ARG A 181 -20.23 3.02 6.01
N TRP A 182 -19.47 3.85 5.31
CA TRP A 182 -19.90 4.41 4.04
C TRP A 182 -20.20 3.30 3.04
N TRP A 183 -19.29 2.32 2.90
CA TRP A 183 -19.55 1.17 2.04
C TRP A 183 -20.74 0.34 2.51
N ALA A 184 -20.85 0.06 3.80
CA ALA A 184 -21.98 -0.69 4.34
C ALA A 184 -23.34 0.01 4.09
N LYS A 185 -23.38 1.34 4.08
CA LYS A 185 -24.58 2.13 3.78
C LYS A 185 -24.91 2.16 2.29
N ASN A 186 -23.91 2.01 1.41
CA ASN A 186 -24.05 2.11 -0.04
C ASN A 186 -23.78 0.75 -0.73
N SER A 187 -24.18 -0.36 -0.10
CA SER A 187 -23.83 -1.70 -0.57
C SER A 187 -24.93 -2.39 -1.38
N GLU A 188 -26.01 -1.71 -1.74
CA GLU A 188 -27.15 -2.34 -2.43
C GLU A 188 -26.73 -2.96 -3.77
N ASP A 189 -25.90 -2.25 -4.54
CA ASP A 189 -25.49 -2.65 -5.89
C ASP A 189 -24.11 -3.31 -5.97
N ILE A 190 -23.50 -3.65 -4.82
CA ILE A 190 -22.10 -4.13 -4.79
C ILE A 190 -21.97 -5.66 -4.71
N PHE A 191 -23.11 -6.36 -4.66
CA PHE A 191 -23.19 -7.80 -4.56
C PHE A 191 -23.93 -8.40 -5.76
N TYR A 192 -23.47 -9.57 -6.21
CA TYR A 192 -24.25 -10.45 -7.07
C TYR A 192 -25.41 -11.09 -6.27
N PRO A 193 -26.42 -11.68 -6.95
CA PRO A 193 -27.53 -12.37 -6.29
C PRO A 193 -27.11 -13.52 -5.35
N ASP A 194 -25.91 -14.07 -5.53
CA ASP A 194 -25.33 -15.11 -4.66
C ASP A 194 -24.61 -14.54 -3.42
N GLY A 195 -24.62 -13.23 -3.23
CA GLY A 195 -23.98 -12.53 -2.12
C GLY A 195 -22.47 -12.29 -2.29
N THR A 196 -21.88 -12.65 -3.43
CA THR A 196 -20.47 -12.37 -3.72
C THR A 196 -20.27 -10.93 -4.20
N LEU A 197 -19.09 -10.35 -3.95
CA LEU A 197 -18.79 -8.99 -4.40
C LEU A 197 -18.67 -8.94 -5.94
N ASN A 198 -19.36 -7.97 -6.56
CA ASN A 198 -19.23 -7.69 -7.98
C ASN A 198 -18.11 -6.67 -8.30
N ILE A 199 -17.65 -6.66 -9.54
CA ILE A 199 -16.60 -5.73 -10.03
C ILE A 199 -17.16 -4.30 -10.07
N GLY A 200 -16.31 -3.30 -9.86
CA GLY A 200 -16.69 -1.89 -9.99
C GLY A 200 -16.90 -1.18 -8.65
N TRP A 201 -17.71 -0.12 -8.67
CA TRP A 201 -17.95 0.76 -7.51
C TRP A 201 -19.41 0.66 -7.08
N LEU A 202 -20.13 1.79 -7.01
CA LEU A 202 -21.56 1.84 -6.72
C LEU A 202 -22.45 1.64 -7.96
N TYR A 203 -21.84 1.53 -9.13
CA TYR A 203 -22.54 1.33 -10.39
C TYR A 203 -22.04 0.02 -11.03
N PRO A 204 -22.94 -0.71 -11.74
CA PRO A 204 -22.59 -1.91 -12.49
C PRO A 204 -21.57 -1.64 -13.61
#